data_AF-A0A2E5I5Y8-F1
#
_entry.id   AF-A0A2E5I5Y8-F1
#
_cell.length_a   1.000
_cell.length_b   1.000
_cell.length_c   1.000
_cell.angle_alpha   90.00
_cell.angle_beta   90.00
_cell.angle_gamma   90.00
#
_symmetry.space_group_name_H-M   'P 1'
#
loop_
_entity.id
_entity.type
_entity.pdbx_description
1 polymer ?
#
loop_
_entity_poly.entity_id
_entity_poly.type
_entity_poly.pdbx_seq_one_letter_code
_entity_poly.pdbx_strand_id
1 'polypeptide(L)'
;MMLFKQGVMLPRSGHSIRSKTSLSRLFEFERQWQFEMSSSLEKRLRRIKLLISDVDGVLTDGSIYKGNDGVEYKQFSILDGAAVAFARAAGLKLAVISGRYSPATTSRMEELGIDDCYQGDLDKMKPYGQIIEKYGFQHEEVSFIGDDLIDVSVMEKVGMAIAVKNAHTFVKEIAHFTTETAGGEGALREAVELILKGQGVYDDAISRIKQRYSGSNE
;
A
#
# COMPACT_ATOMS: atom_id res chain seq x y z
N MET A 1 -6.61 71.59 11.11
CA MET A 1 -6.79 71.02 9.75
C MET A 1 -7.42 69.64 9.93
N MET A 2 -8.68 69.47 9.51
CA MET A 2 -9.49 68.24 9.21
C MET A 2 -9.14 66.89 9.89
N LEU A 3 -10.03 65.98 10.31
CA LEU A 3 -11.50 65.79 10.43
C LEU A 3 -11.71 64.35 11.02
N PHE A 4 -12.73 64.16 11.85
CA PHE A 4 -13.53 62.96 12.23
C PHE A 4 -13.20 61.51 11.77
N LYS A 5 -13.42 60.53 12.69
CA LYS A 5 -14.52 59.50 12.66
C LYS A 5 -14.39 58.47 13.83
N GLN A 6 -15.37 58.41 14.73
CA GLN A 6 -16.43 57.37 14.89
C GLN A 6 -15.94 55.94 15.23
N GLY A 7 -16.40 55.42 16.37
CA GLY A 7 -16.13 54.07 16.86
C GLY A 7 -17.13 53.01 16.41
N VAL A 8 -16.83 51.74 16.72
CA VAL A 8 -17.80 50.64 16.78
C VAL A 8 -17.42 49.65 17.88
N MET A 9 -18.45 49.23 18.60
CA MET A 9 -18.57 48.28 19.70
C MET A 9 -18.18 46.84 19.30
N LEU A 10 -17.43 46.14 20.16
CA LEU A 10 -17.08 44.72 19.98
C LEU A 10 -18.16 43.79 20.56
N PRO A 11 -18.65 42.77 19.84
CA PRO A 11 -19.43 41.71 20.44
C PRO A 11 -18.53 40.63 21.06
N ARG A 12 -18.81 40.26 22.32
CA ARG A 12 -18.35 39.00 22.91
C ARG A 12 -19.29 37.88 22.48
N SER A 13 -18.77 36.83 21.84
CA SER A 13 -19.37 35.49 21.91
C SER A 13 -18.31 34.42 21.64
N GLY A 14 -18.36 33.37 22.47
CA GLY A 14 -17.37 32.31 22.51
C GLY A 14 -17.33 31.46 21.25
N HIS A 15 -16.13 31.10 20.83
CA HIS A 15 -15.91 30.11 19.79
C HIS A 15 -15.49 28.79 20.44
N SER A 16 -16.46 27.89 20.58
CA SER A 16 -16.20 26.46 20.72
C SER A 16 -15.64 25.97 19.39
N ILE A 17 -14.34 25.65 19.37
CA ILE A 17 -13.71 24.98 18.24
C ILE A 17 -14.17 23.51 18.28
N ARG A 18 -15.33 23.24 17.67
CA ARG A 18 -15.67 21.88 17.21
C ARG A 18 -15.14 21.76 15.79
N SER A 19 -14.00 21.08 15.63
CA SER A 19 -13.48 20.70 14.32
C SER A 19 -14.49 19.75 13.64
N LYS A 20 -15.34 20.30 12.78
CA LYS A 20 -16.06 19.52 11.78
C LYS A 20 -15.06 19.10 10.72
N THR A 21 -14.30 18.03 10.96
CA THR A 21 -13.67 17.27 9.89
C THR A 21 -14.80 16.57 9.13
N SER A 22 -15.32 17.29 8.15
CA SER A 22 -16.53 16.98 7.41
C SER A 22 -16.33 15.75 6.53
N LEU A 23 -17.30 14.83 6.57
CA LEU A 23 -17.47 13.72 5.62
C LEU A 23 -17.38 14.18 4.15
N SER A 24 -17.65 15.46 3.86
CA SER A 24 -17.48 16.04 2.53
C SER A 24 -16.04 15.96 2.01
N ARG A 25 -15.02 16.02 2.87
CA ARG A 25 -13.61 15.90 2.46
C ARG A 25 -13.24 14.48 2.07
N LEU A 26 -13.85 13.48 2.71
CA LEU A 26 -13.72 12.07 2.33
C LEU A 26 -14.46 11.80 1.01
N PHE A 27 -15.67 12.37 0.83
CA PHE A 27 -16.41 12.30 -0.43
C PHE A 27 -15.74 13.08 -1.59
N GLU A 28 -15.00 14.15 -1.30
CA GLU A 28 -14.20 14.89 -2.29
C GLU A 28 -12.93 14.12 -2.64
N PHE A 29 -12.27 13.49 -1.67
CA PHE A 29 -11.11 12.63 -1.90
C PHE A 29 -11.47 11.38 -2.73
N GLU A 30 -12.59 10.72 -2.42
CA GLU A 30 -13.11 9.60 -3.21
C GLU A 30 -13.50 10.01 -4.64
N ARG A 31 -14.09 11.21 -4.82
CA ARG A 31 -14.42 11.75 -6.15
C ARG A 31 -13.20 12.17 -6.96
N GLN A 32 -12.16 12.68 -6.31
CA GLN A 32 -10.93 13.11 -6.98
C GLN A 32 -10.13 11.89 -7.46
N TRP A 33 -10.10 10.81 -6.67
CA TRP A 33 -9.50 9.52 -7.07
C TRP A 33 -10.21 8.84 -8.25
N GLN A 34 -11.55 8.95 -8.35
CA GLN A 34 -12.28 8.40 -9.50
C GLN A 34 -12.05 9.18 -10.81
N PHE A 35 -11.57 10.42 -10.76
CA PHE A 35 -11.57 11.31 -11.93
C PHE A 35 -10.22 11.38 -12.67
N GLU A 36 -9.11 10.92 -12.08
CA GLU A 36 -7.77 10.99 -12.70
C GLU A 36 -7.10 9.64 -12.97
N MET A 37 -7.86 8.54 -12.97
CA MET A 37 -7.33 7.25 -13.39
C MET A 37 -7.23 7.20 -14.91
N SER A 38 -6.01 7.17 -15.47
CA SER A 38 -5.86 6.99 -16.91
C SER A 38 -6.51 5.67 -17.37
N SER A 39 -7.12 5.67 -18.55
CA SER A 39 -7.76 4.46 -19.10
C SER A 39 -6.79 3.28 -19.26
N SER A 40 -5.48 3.56 -19.33
CA SER A 40 -4.41 2.56 -19.34
C SER A 40 -4.22 1.92 -17.96
N LEU A 41 -4.16 2.73 -16.90
CA LEU A 41 -3.96 2.27 -15.52
C LEU A 41 -5.13 1.41 -15.04
N GLU A 42 -6.36 1.86 -15.29
CA GLU A 42 -7.57 1.12 -14.95
C GLU A 42 -7.64 -0.27 -15.64
N LYS A 43 -7.19 -0.37 -16.91
CA LYS A 43 -7.10 -1.66 -17.63
C LYS A 43 -6.11 -2.63 -17.00
N ARG A 44 -4.99 -2.14 -16.46
CA ARG A 44 -4.00 -2.96 -15.75
C ARG A 44 -4.57 -3.48 -14.44
N LEU A 45 -5.11 -2.59 -13.60
CA LEU A 45 -5.65 -2.92 -12.27
C LEU A 45 -6.75 -3.99 -12.32
N ARG A 46 -7.64 -3.92 -13.32
CA ARG A 46 -8.71 -4.91 -13.51
C ARG A 46 -8.25 -6.36 -13.69
N ARG A 47 -7.02 -6.60 -14.11
CA ARG A 47 -6.49 -7.95 -14.38
C ARG A 47 -5.78 -8.59 -13.19
N ILE A 48 -5.44 -7.79 -12.17
CA ILE A 48 -4.52 -8.22 -11.12
C ILE A 48 -5.16 -9.27 -10.20
N LYS A 49 -4.51 -10.42 -10.08
CA LYS A 49 -4.88 -11.53 -9.20
C LYS A 49 -3.90 -11.75 -8.06
N LEU A 50 -2.68 -11.22 -8.21
CA LEU A 50 -1.58 -11.34 -7.28
C LEU A 50 -0.85 -10.01 -7.13
N LEU A 51 -0.60 -9.59 -5.89
CA LEU A 51 0.33 -8.51 -5.55
C LEU A 51 1.54 -9.09 -4.83
N ILE A 52 2.72 -8.90 -5.40
CA ILE A 52 4.01 -9.27 -4.81
C ILE A 52 4.64 -8.01 -4.23
N SER A 53 5.14 -8.10 -3.00
CA SER A 53 5.84 -6.99 -2.33
C SER A 53 7.32 -7.31 -2.12
N ASP A 54 8.20 -6.34 -2.34
CA ASP A 54 9.47 -6.31 -1.62
C ASP A 54 9.23 -6.08 -0.11
N VAL A 55 10.26 -6.30 0.71
CA VAL A 55 10.24 -6.07 2.15
C VAL A 55 10.90 -4.74 2.52
N ASP A 56 12.18 -4.57 2.18
CA ASP A 56 13.05 -3.57 2.80
C ASP A 56 13.01 -2.27 2.01
N GLY A 57 12.30 -1.27 2.54
CA GLY A 57 12.01 -0.03 1.81
C GLY A 57 10.58 0.02 1.28
N VAL A 58 9.83 -1.10 1.37
CA VAL A 58 8.41 -1.21 1.01
C VAL A 58 7.53 -1.56 2.20
N LEU A 59 7.66 -2.76 2.79
CA LEU A 59 6.94 -3.14 4.03
C LEU A 59 7.58 -2.53 5.28
N THR A 60 8.85 -2.16 5.16
CA THR A 60 9.62 -1.40 6.15
C THR A 60 10.04 -0.05 5.56
N ASP A 61 10.56 0.83 6.39
CA ASP A 61 11.14 2.13 6.00
C ASP A 61 12.52 1.99 5.32
N GLY A 62 13.01 0.77 5.12
CA GLY A 62 14.35 0.47 4.59
C GLY A 62 15.45 0.46 5.66
N SER A 63 15.13 0.80 6.91
CA SER A 63 16.08 0.77 8.01
C SER A 63 16.31 -0.64 8.53
N ILE A 64 17.53 -0.90 9.00
CA ILE A 64 17.91 -2.13 9.67
C ILE A 64 18.51 -1.78 11.03
N TYR A 65 17.87 -2.24 12.10
CA TYR A 65 18.39 -2.08 13.45
C TYR A 65 19.24 -3.29 13.80
N LYS A 66 20.51 -3.08 14.13
CA LYS A 66 21.44 -4.15 14.54
C LYS A 66 21.85 -3.98 16.00
N GLY A 67 21.59 -5.00 16.81
CA GLY A 67 22.09 -5.12 18.17
C GLY A 67 23.55 -5.60 18.22
N ASN A 68 24.22 -5.33 19.35
CA ASN A 68 25.60 -5.75 19.58
C ASN A 68 25.76 -7.28 19.75
N ASP A 69 24.65 -7.99 19.94
CA ASP A 69 24.54 -9.45 20.07
C ASP A 69 24.20 -10.14 18.74
N GLY A 70 24.13 -9.39 17.63
CA GLY A 70 23.76 -9.91 16.32
C GLY A 70 22.26 -10.00 16.07
N VAL A 71 21.41 -9.54 17.01
CA VAL A 71 19.96 -9.48 16.80
C VAL A 71 19.63 -8.36 15.80
N GLU A 72 18.85 -8.68 14.79
CA GLU A 72 18.30 -7.73 13.82
C GLU A 72 16.82 -7.47 14.12
N TYR A 73 16.41 -6.20 14.06
CA TYR A 73 15.01 -5.80 14.12
C TYR A 73 14.59 -5.08 12.83
N LYS A 74 13.33 -5.29 12.45
CA LYS A 74 12.64 -4.59 11.36
C LYS A 74 11.37 -3.95 11.91
N GLN A 75 11.06 -2.75 11.45
CA GLN A 75 9.81 -2.07 11.76
C GLN A 75 8.82 -2.27 10.61
N PHE A 76 7.62 -2.78 10.92
CA PHE A 76 6.54 -2.98 9.96
C PHE A 76 5.33 -2.11 10.31
N SER A 77 4.55 -1.72 9.30
CA SER A 77 3.31 -0.96 9.50
C SER A 77 2.14 -1.86 9.92
N ILE A 78 1.35 -1.37 10.89
CA ILE A 78 0.04 -1.97 11.22
C ILE A 78 -0.97 -1.73 10.08
N LEU A 79 -0.86 -0.61 9.36
CA LEU A 79 -1.76 -0.31 8.23
C LEU A 79 -1.59 -1.34 7.10
N ASP A 80 -0.35 -1.73 6.83
CA ASP A 80 -0.03 -2.79 5.88
C ASP A 80 -0.50 -4.16 6.38
N GLY A 81 -0.46 -4.42 7.69
CA GLY A 81 -1.08 -5.60 8.28
C GLY A 81 -2.59 -5.64 8.03
N ALA A 82 -3.29 -4.50 8.13
CA ALA A 82 -4.70 -4.41 7.80
C ALA A 82 -4.96 -4.64 6.30
N ALA A 83 -4.03 -4.27 5.41
CA ALA A 83 -4.16 -4.50 3.96
C ALA A 83 -4.39 -5.98 3.61
N VAL A 84 -3.81 -6.90 4.41
CA VAL A 84 -4.00 -8.34 4.22
C VAL A 84 -5.46 -8.76 4.40
N ALA A 85 -6.19 -8.13 5.33
CA ALA A 85 -7.61 -8.37 5.49
C ALA A 85 -8.43 -7.90 4.27
N PHE A 86 -8.06 -6.76 3.67
CA PHE A 86 -8.67 -6.24 2.44
C PHE A 86 -8.41 -7.18 1.27
N ALA A 87 -7.16 -7.57 1.05
CA ALA A 87 -6.77 -8.51 0.01
C ALA A 87 -7.53 -9.84 0.15
N ARG A 88 -7.58 -10.41 1.36
CA ARG A 88 -8.31 -11.65 1.64
C ARG A 88 -9.82 -11.52 1.38
N ALA A 89 -10.44 -10.41 1.78
CA ALA A 89 -11.86 -10.17 1.54
C ALA A 89 -12.21 -10.03 0.05
N ALA A 90 -11.26 -9.54 -0.76
CA ALA A 90 -11.39 -9.38 -2.21
C ALA A 90 -10.89 -10.61 -3.01
N GLY A 91 -10.24 -11.59 -2.37
CA GLY A 91 -9.62 -12.73 -3.05
C GLY A 91 -8.33 -12.39 -3.80
N LEU A 92 -7.71 -11.24 -3.51
CA LEU A 92 -6.40 -10.86 -4.03
C LEU A 92 -5.32 -11.65 -3.29
N LYS A 93 -4.46 -12.37 -4.03
CA LYS A 93 -3.32 -13.07 -3.43
C LYS A 93 -2.19 -12.10 -3.12
N LEU A 94 -1.48 -12.36 -2.03
CA LEU A 94 -0.28 -11.63 -1.63
C LEU A 94 0.91 -12.59 -1.61
N ALA A 95 2.08 -12.10 -2.03
CA ALA A 95 3.36 -12.78 -1.87
C ALA A 95 4.45 -11.76 -1.55
N VAL A 96 5.58 -12.25 -1.04
CA VAL A 96 6.75 -11.44 -0.68
C VAL A 96 8.02 -12.02 -1.29
N ILE A 97 8.84 -11.16 -1.89
CA ILE A 97 10.17 -11.50 -2.39
C ILE A 97 11.17 -10.50 -1.84
N SER A 98 12.09 -10.96 -0.99
CA SER A 98 13.20 -10.15 -0.45
C SER A 98 14.55 -10.69 -0.88
N GLY A 99 15.46 -9.79 -1.23
CA GLY A 99 16.86 -10.13 -1.45
C GLY A 99 17.59 -10.55 -0.18
N ARG A 100 17.06 -10.18 0.99
CA ARG A 100 17.64 -10.53 2.29
C ARG A 100 16.84 -11.62 2.97
N TYR A 101 17.56 -12.44 3.72
CA TYR A 101 16.94 -13.31 4.71
C TYR A 101 16.91 -12.63 6.07
N SER A 102 15.76 -12.63 6.73
CA SER A 102 15.61 -12.17 8.10
C SER A 102 14.53 -12.97 8.85
N PRO A 103 14.84 -13.53 10.04
CA PRO A 103 13.83 -14.17 10.87
C PRO A 103 12.65 -13.25 11.23
N ALA A 104 12.90 -11.94 11.33
CA ALA A 104 11.85 -10.94 11.58
C ALA A 104 10.82 -10.89 10.44
N THR A 105 11.28 -11.00 9.19
CA THR A 105 10.40 -11.08 8.02
C THR A 105 9.58 -12.36 8.05
N THR A 106 10.20 -13.51 8.32
CA THR A 106 9.50 -14.80 8.41
C THR A 106 8.38 -14.75 9.45
N SER A 107 8.70 -14.33 10.67
CA SER A 107 7.73 -14.21 11.78
C SER A 107 6.57 -13.28 11.41
N ARG A 108 6.86 -12.14 10.77
CA ARG A 108 5.82 -11.21 10.33
C ARG A 108 4.91 -11.78 9.24
N MET A 109 5.47 -12.51 8.27
CA MET A 109 4.65 -13.12 7.20
C MET A 109 3.77 -14.24 7.74
N GLU A 110 4.27 -15.04 8.68
CA GLU A 110 3.48 -16.05 9.40
C GLU A 110 2.34 -15.42 10.20
N GLU A 111 2.60 -14.33 10.94
CA GLU A 111 1.58 -13.57 11.68
C GLU A 111 0.45 -13.08 10.75
N LEU A 112 0.81 -12.61 9.57
CA LEU A 112 -0.14 -12.11 8.57
C LEU A 112 -0.86 -13.24 7.80
N GLY A 113 -0.34 -14.46 7.85
CA GLY A 113 -0.80 -15.60 7.04
C GLY A 113 -0.51 -15.42 5.55
N ILE A 114 0.69 -14.93 5.23
CA ILE A 114 1.22 -14.85 3.86
C ILE A 114 2.20 -16.01 3.66
N ASP A 115 1.71 -17.10 3.06
CA ASP A 115 2.47 -18.34 2.90
C ASP A 115 3.58 -18.22 1.84
N ASP A 116 3.40 -17.36 0.84
CA ASP A 116 4.38 -17.12 -0.22
C ASP A 116 5.40 -16.06 0.20
N CYS A 117 6.37 -16.48 1.01
CA CYS A 117 7.51 -15.66 1.42
C CYS A 117 8.83 -16.25 0.90
N TYR A 118 9.47 -15.55 -0.03
CA TYR A 118 10.74 -15.94 -0.64
C TYR A 118 11.82 -14.94 -0.21
N GLN A 119 12.91 -15.44 0.36
CA GLN A 119 13.94 -14.62 0.98
C GLN A 119 15.35 -15.09 0.60
N GLY A 120 16.31 -14.16 0.61
CA GLY A 120 17.74 -14.46 0.52
C GLY A 120 18.28 -14.66 -0.90
N ASP A 121 17.53 -14.24 -1.92
CA ASP A 121 17.97 -14.29 -3.32
C ASP A 121 17.92 -12.89 -3.94
N LEU A 122 19.08 -12.34 -4.31
CA LEU A 122 19.17 -11.05 -4.99
C LEU A 122 18.61 -11.13 -6.43
N ASP A 123 18.62 -12.32 -7.04
CA ASP A 123 17.94 -12.55 -8.30
C ASP A 123 16.46 -12.82 -8.04
N LYS A 124 15.67 -11.75 -7.99
CA LYS A 124 14.22 -11.82 -7.75
C LYS A 124 13.45 -12.52 -8.88
N MET A 125 14.05 -12.71 -10.06
CA MET A 125 13.39 -13.39 -11.18
C MET A 125 13.17 -14.88 -10.92
N LYS A 126 14.04 -15.52 -10.13
CA LYS A 126 13.90 -16.93 -9.77
C LYS A 126 12.68 -17.20 -8.88
N PRO A 127 12.51 -16.56 -7.70
CA PRO A 127 11.29 -16.72 -6.91
C PRO A 127 10.05 -16.21 -7.63
N TYR A 128 10.16 -15.16 -8.45
CA TYR A 128 9.05 -14.73 -9.32
C TYR A 128 8.59 -15.86 -10.25
N GLY A 129 9.52 -16.53 -10.95
CA GLY A 129 9.20 -17.66 -11.82
C GLY A 129 8.50 -18.81 -11.08
N GLN A 130 8.96 -19.13 -9.86
CA GLN A 130 8.33 -20.15 -9.01
C GLN A 130 6.88 -19.80 -8.66
N ILE A 131 6.60 -18.53 -8.33
CA ILE A 131 5.25 -18.06 -8.01
C ILE A 131 4.35 -18.13 -9.26
N ILE A 132 4.86 -17.72 -10.42
CA ILE A 132 4.13 -17.79 -11.70
C ILE A 132 3.76 -19.24 -12.03
N GLU A 133 4.71 -20.17 -11.90
CA GLU A 133 4.48 -21.60 -12.12
C GLU A 133 3.47 -22.18 -11.12
N LYS A 134 3.62 -21.86 -9.82
CA LYS A 134 2.73 -22.32 -8.75
C LYS A 134 1.27 -21.94 -8.98
N TYR A 135 1.02 -20.73 -9.49
CA TYR A 135 -0.34 -20.20 -9.64
C TYR A 135 -0.88 -20.25 -11.07
N GLY A 136 -0.02 -20.46 -12.08
CA GLY A 136 -0.41 -20.43 -13.48
C GLY A 136 -0.88 -19.06 -13.97
N PHE A 137 -0.48 -17.97 -13.30
CA PHE A 137 -0.87 -16.61 -13.68
C PHE A 137 -0.07 -16.11 -14.89
N GLN A 138 -0.72 -15.31 -15.73
CA GLN A 138 -0.01 -14.54 -16.75
C GLN A 138 0.66 -13.32 -16.11
N HIS A 139 1.74 -12.83 -16.73
CA HIS A 139 2.47 -11.69 -16.19
C HIS A 139 1.57 -10.44 -16.04
N GLU A 140 0.61 -10.25 -16.94
CA GLU A 140 -0.36 -9.15 -16.91
C GLU A 140 -1.35 -9.22 -15.73
N GLU A 141 -1.44 -10.37 -15.05
CA GLU A 141 -2.29 -10.61 -13.89
C GLU A 141 -1.53 -10.41 -12.57
N VAL A 142 -0.26 -10.03 -12.63
CA VAL A 142 0.60 -9.83 -11.46
C VAL A 142 0.92 -8.34 -11.29
N SER A 143 0.93 -7.91 -10.05
CA SER A 143 1.42 -6.62 -9.60
C SER A 143 2.67 -6.81 -8.75
N PHE A 144 3.63 -5.90 -8.84
CA PHE A 144 4.82 -5.88 -7.99
C PHE A 144 5.00 -4.48 -7.39
N ILE A 145 5.23 -4.39 -6.08
CA ILE A 145 5.59 -3.15 -5.39
C ILE A 145 7.04 -3.20 -4.91
N GLY A 146 7.85 -2.24 -5.36
CA GLY A 146 9.29 -2.16 -5.12
C GLY A 146 9.79 -0.75 -4.82
N ASP A 147 11.06 -0.63 -4.44
CA ASP A 147 11.70 0.64 -4.10
C ASP A 147 13.10 0.84 -4.71
N ASP A 148 13.82 -0.22 -5.08
CA ASP A 148 15.21 -0.14 -5.54
C ASP A 148 15.50 -0.95 -6.83
N LEU A 149 16.69 -0.79 -7.39
CA LEU A 149 17.11 -1.35 -8.68
C LEU A 149 16.97 -2.88 -8.78
N ILE A 150 17.08 -3.59 -7.65
CA ILE A 150 16.93 -5.05 -7.60
C ILE A 150 15.51 -5.50 -7.97
N ASP A 151 14.51 -4.63 -7.82
CA ASP A 151 13.11 -4.90 -8.15
C ASP A 151 12.81 -4.77 -9.63
N VAL A 152 13.60 -3.97 -10.35
CA VAL A 152 13.35 -3.57 -11.74
C VAL A 152 13.13 -4.77 -12.64
N SER A 153 13.94 -5.81 -12.49
CA SER A 153 13.85 -7.03 -13.30
C SER A 153 12.47 -7.71 -13.24
N VAL A 154 11.79 -7.65 -12.08
CA VAL A 154 10.42 -8.17 -11.92
C VAL A 154 9.40 -7.12 -12.34
N MET A 155 9.61 -5.84 -11.97
CA MET A 155 8.73 -4.72 -12.32
C MET A 155 8.52 -4.57 -13.83
N GLU A 156 9.56 -4.76 -14.64
CA GLU A 156 9.46 -4.68 -16.10
C GLU A 156 8.62 -5.80 -16.73
N LYS A 157 8.41 -6.92 -16.01
CA LYS A 157 7.63 -8.06 -16.53
C LYS A 157 6.16 -8.01 -16.16
N VAL A 158 5.83 -7.49 -14.98
CA VAL A 158 4.48 -7.58 -14.42
C VAL A 158 3.49 -6.62 -15.11
N GLY A 159 2.21 -6.97 -15.07
CA GLY A 159 1.11 -6.15 -15.59
C GLY A 159 0.94 -4.82 -14.88
N MET A 160 1.34 -4.76 -13.61
CA MET A 160 1.24 -3.56 -12.78
C MET A 160 2.46 -3.40 -11.86
N ALA A 161 3.50 -2.72 -12.34
CA ALA A 161 4.59 -2.24 -11.51
C ALA A 161 4.19 -1.01 -10.67
N ILE A 162 4.46 -1.04 -9.37
CA ILE A 162 4.20 0.03 -8.40
C ILE A 162 5.54 0.39 -7.73
N ALA A 163 5.86 1.67 -7.66
CA ALA A 163 6.97 2.18 -6.84
C ALA A 163 6.43 2.83 -5.57
N VAL A 164 7.10 2.65 -4.44
CA VAL A 164 6.76 3.42 -3.23
C VAL A 164 7.21 4.88 -3.34
N LYS A 165 6.62 5.78 -2.55
CA LYS A 165 6.95 7.22 -2.57
C LYS A 165 8.44 7.52 -2.37
N ASN A 166 9.13 6.77 -1.52
CA ASN A 166 10.55 6.94 -1.22
C ASN A 166 11.47 6.09 -2.12
N ALA A 167 10.91 5.41 -3.14
CA ALA A 167 11.68 4.62 -4.08
C ALA A 167 12.72 5.48 -4.82
N HIS A 168 13.80 4.82 -5.25
CA HIS A 168 14.82 5.41 -6.09
C HIS A 168 14.18 6.00 -7.37
N THR A 169 14.66 7.17 -7.83
CA THR A 169 14.04 7.91 -8.93
C THR A 169 13.89 7.06 -10.20
N PHE A 170 14.90 6.26 -10.53
CA PHE A 170 14.87 5.34 -11.67
C PHE A 170 13.74 4.29 -11.56
N VAL A 171 13.45 3.80 -10.36
CA VAL A 171 12.39 2.81 -10.13
C VAL A 171 11.01 3.45 -10.38
N LYS A 172 10.84 4.71 -10.00
CA LYS A 172 9.61 5.47 -10.27
C LYS A 172 9.39 5.73 -11.76
N GLU A 173 10.45 5.91 -12.54
CA GLU A 173 10.36 6.08 -14.00
C GLU A 173 9.85 4.81 -14.70
N ILE A 174 10.10 3.64 -14.11
CA ILE A 174 9.67 2.33 -14.63
C ILE A 174 8.26 1.96 -14.15
N ALA A 175 7.87 2.44 -12.97
CA ALA A 175 6.58 2.11 -12.38
C ALA A 175 5.39 2.68 -13.17
N HIS A 176 4.30 1.93 -13.21
CA HIS A 176 3.03 2.39 -13.78
C HIS A 176 2.25 3.29 -12.82
N PHE A 177 2.57 3.20 -11.52
CA PHE A 177 2.02 4.04 -10.47
C PHE A 177 3.07 4.21 -9.37
N THR A 178 3.13 5.41 -8.78
CA THR A 178 3.93 5.68 -7.59
C THR A 178 3.00 6.01 -6.44
N THR A 179 3.17 5.38 -5.28
CA THR A 179 2.33 5.64 -4.11
C THR A 179 2.55 7.05 -3.55
N GLU A 180 1.53 7.58 -2.89
CA GLU A 180 1.65 8.80 -2.05
C GLU A 180 2.20 8.48 -0.65
N THR A 181 2.15 7.23 -0.23
CA THR A 181 2.64 6.72 1.05
C THR A 181 4.04 6.12 0.91
N ALA A 182 4.92 6.39 1.87
CA ALA A 182 6.26 5.80 1.89
C ALA A 182 6.24 4.33 2.37
N GLY A 183 7.28 3.57 2.05
CA GLY A 183 7.49 2.24 2.59
C GLY A 183 7.55 2.26 4.12
N GLY A 184 6.98 1.23 4.74
CA GLY A 184 6.85 1.15 6.20
C GLY A 184 5.78 2.06 6.80
N GLU A 185 5.12 2.91 6.00
CA GLU A 185 4.07 3.83 6.47
C GLU A 185 2.65 3.44 6.02
N GLY A 186 2.49 2.35 5.26
CA GLY A 186 1.19 1.96 4.68
C GLY A 186 1.17 1.84 3.16
N ALA A 187 2.32 1.76 2.49
CA ALA A 187 2.36 1.70 1.02
C ALA A 187 1.75 0.41 0.45
N LEU A 188 1.88 -0.74 1.13
CA LEU A 188 1.19 -1.96 0.72
C LEU A 188 -0.33 -1.76 0.84
N ARG A 189 -0.79 -1.10 1.90
CA ARG A 189 -2.21 -0.75 2.07
C ARG A 189 -2.72 0.09 0.92
N GLU A 190 -1.99 1.14 0.55
CA GLU A 190 -2.36 1.98 -0.60
C GLU A 190 -2.42 1.16 -1.90
N ALA A 191 -1.44 0.31 -2.16
CA ALA A 191 -1.40 -0.54 -3.35
C ALA A 191 -2.55 -1.54 -3.41
N VAL A 192 -2.89 -2.19 -2.29
CA VAL A 192 -4.05 -3.09 -2.20
C VAL A 192 -5.33 -2.30 -2.48
N GLU A 193 -5.54 -1.16 -1.84
CA GLU A 193 -6.73 -0.34 -2.09
C GLU A 193 -6.82 0.14 -3.54
N LEU A 194 -5.70 0.56 -4.14
CA LEU A 194 -5.64 0.96 -5.55
C LEU A 194 -6.13 -0.16 -6.46
N ILE A 195 -5.65 -1.39 -6.25
CA ILE A 195 -6.06 -2.56 -7.04
C ILE A 195 -7.55 -2.83 -6.86
N LEU A 196 -8.02 -2.89 -5.62
CA LEU A 196 -9.43 -3.18 -5.30
C LEU A 196 -10.38 -2.11 -5.87
N LYS A 197 -9.98 -0.83 -5.81
CA LYS A 197 -10.73 0.29 -6.39
C LYS A 197 -10.74 0.19 -7.91
N GLY A 198 -9.60 -0.07 -8.54
CA GLY A 198 -9.49 -0.28 -10.00
C GLY A 198 -10.29 -1.50 -10.50
N GLN A 199 -10.54 -2.47 -9.62
CA GLN A 199 -11.38 -3.63 -9.89
C GLN A 199 -12.87 -3.41 -9.58
N GLY A 200 -13.22 -2.32 -8.91
CA GLY A 200 -14.58 -2.03 -8.47
C GLY A 200 -15.10 -2.93 -7.33
N VAL A 201 -14.20 -3.57 -6.57
CA VAL A 201 -14.56 -4.51 -5.48
C VAL A 201 -14.22 -3.99 -4.08
N TYR A 202 -13.74 -2.75 -3.98
CA TYR A 202 -13.31 -2.13 -2.72
C TYR A 202 -14.43 -2.04 -1.67
N ASP A 203 -15.59 -1.50 -2.04
CA ASP A 203 -16.72 -1.32 -1.12
C ASP A 203 -17.31 -2.66 -0.64
N ASP A 204 -17.34 -3.65 -1.54
CA ASP A 204 -17.74 -5.02 -1.21
C ASP A 204 -16.77 -5.67 -0.22
N ALA A 205 -15.46 -5.50 -0.42
CA ALA A 205 -14.44 -5.98 0.51
C ALA A 205 -14.61 -5.34 1.90
N ILE A 206 -14.81 -4.02 1.98
CA ILE A 206 -15.10 -3.32 3.24
C ILE A 206 -16.35 -3.88 3.91
N SER A 207 -17.41 -4.10 3.12
CA SER A 207 -18.69 -4.61 3.65
C SER A 207 -18.52 -5.99 4.27
N ARG A 208 -17.78 -6.90 3.61
CA ARG A 208 -17.45 -8.23 4.15
C ARG A 208 -16.63 -8.15 5.43
N ILE A 209 -15.65 -7.25 5.49
CA ILE A 209 -14.84 -7.04 6.69
C ILE A 209 -15.71 -6.55 7.86
N LYS A 210 -16.55 -5.54 7.63
CA LYS A 210 -17.47 -5.01 8.65
C LYS A 210 -18.41 -6.09 9.18
N GLN A 211 -19.02 -6.87 8.29
CA GLN A 211 -19.91 -7.98 8.68
C GLN A 211 -19.20 -9.00 9.58
N ARG A 212 -17.94 -9.34 9.28
CA ARG A 212 -17.14 -10.25 10.12
C ARG A 212 -16.95 -9.72 11.55
N TYR A 213 -16.69 -8.43 11.71
CA TYR A 213 -16.55 -7.81 13.03
C TYR A 213 -17.88 -7.59 13.76
N SER A 214 -18.96 -7.31 13.03
CA SER A 214 -20.31 -7.20 13.63
C SER A 214 -20.90 -8.55 14.04
N GLY A 215 -20.52 -9.64 13.38
CA GLY A 215 -20.98 -11.00 13.66
C GLY A 215 -20.10 -11.82 14.62
N SER A 216 -19.10 -11.21 15.26
CA SER A 216 -18.20 -11.90 16.22
C SER A 216 -18.66 -11.76 17.69
N ASN A 217 -19.95 -11.44 17.93
CA ASN A 217 -20.51 -11.19 19.26
C ASN A 217 -21.70 -12.12 19.62
N GLU A 218 -21.81 -13.29 18.96
CA GLU A 218 -22.75 -14.36 19.35
C GLU A 218 -22.02 -15.71 19.48
#